data_AF-A0A1H2F6G8-F1
#
_entry.id   AF-A0A1H2F6G8-F1
#
_cell.length_a   1.000
_cell.length_b   1.000
_cell.length_c   1.000
_cell.angle_alpha   90.00
_cell.angle_beta   90.00
_cell.angle_gamma   90.00
#
_symmetry.space_group_name_H-M   'P 1'
#
loop_
_entity.id
_entity.type
_entity.pdbx_description
1 polymer ?
#
loop_
_entity_poly.entity_id
_entity_poly.type
_entity_poly.pdbx_seq_one_letter_code
_entity_poly.pdbx_strand_id
1 'polypeptide(L)'
;MNIKPIHSQEDLATALARVEQIWGAAIGSPEGAELEILAVLIEKYEAEHFPMPPSNPVEAIKFRMEQMGLTARDLEPFIGPSGRVSEVLNGKRKLSLAMIKRLHEGLCIPYERLLAGI
;
A
#
# COMPACT_ATOMS: atom_id res chain seq x y z
N MET A 1 18.93 -11.95 -25.54
CA MET A 1 17.75 -11.67 -24.69
C MET A 1 16.49 -11.95 -25.48
N ASN A 2 15.55 -12.71 -24.90
CA ASN A 2 14.22 -12.94 -25.46
C ASN A 2 13.17 -12.58 -24.41
N ILE A 3 12.97 -11.28 -24.18
CA ILE A 3 11.98 -10.75 -23.24
C ILE A 3 10.62 -10.78 -23.94
N LYS A 4 9.59 -11.22 -23.21
CA LYS A 4 8.21 -11.29 -23.70
C LYS A 4 7.29 -10.42 -22.85
N PRO A 5 6.19 -9.91 -23.42
CA PRO A 5 5.15 -9.25 -22.64
C PRO A 5 4.56 -10.18 -21.56
N ILE A 6 4.11 -9.60 -20.44
CA ILE A 6 3.44 -10.32 -19.36
C ILE A 6 1.93 -10.23 -19.58
N HIS A 7 1.27 -11.38 -19.78
CA HIS A 7 -0.18 -11.45 -19.99
C HIS A 7 -0.89 -12.36 -18.98
N SER A 8 -0.13 -13.15 -18.22
CA SER A 8 -0.64 -14.12 -17.27
C SER A 8 0.16 -14.12 -15.96
N GLN A 9 -0.41 -14.77 -14.94
CA GLN A 9 0.26 -14.94 -13.66
C GLN A 9 1.51 -15.84 -13.75
N GLU A 10 1.54 -16.78 -14.70
CA GLU A 10 2.73 -17.60 -15.00
C GLU A 10 3.86 -16.77 -15.62
N ASP A 11 3.52 -15.85 -16.53
CA ASP A 11 4.49 -14.91 -17.10
C ASP A 11 5.06 -14.00 -16.01
N LEU A 12 4.19 -13.50 -15.10
CA LEU A 12 4.60 -12.67 -13.97
C LEU A 12 5.55 -13.44 -13.04
N ALA A 13 5.21 -14.68 -12.68
CA ALA A 13 6.06 -15.51 -11.83
C ALA A 13 7.43 -15.79 -12.48
N THR A 14 7.45 -16.02 -13.79
CA THR A 14 8.70 -16.21 -14.56
C THR A 14 9.55 -14.94 -14.57
N ALA A 15 8.92 -13.78 -14.78
CA ALA A 15 9.60 -12.49 -14.77
C ALA A 15 10.20 -12.17 -13.39
N LEU A 16 9.44 -12.40 -12.31
CA LEU A 16 9.91 -12.22 -10.93
C LEU A 16 11.08 -13.14 -10.60
N ALA A 17 11.00 -14.42 -10.94
CA ALA A 17 12.10 -15.36 -10.75
C ALA A 17 13.37 -14.93 -11.52
N ARG A 18 13.20 -14.32 -12.71
CA ARG A 18 14.32 -13.79 -13.47
C ARG A 18 14.93 -12.56 -12.81
N VAL A 19 14.10 -11.63 -12.32
CA VAL A 19 14.55 -10.44 -11.57
C VAL A 19 15.37 -10.85 -10.35
N GLU A 20 14.96 -11.87 -9.60
CA GLU A 20 15.72 -12.38 -8.46
C GLU A 20 17.12 -12.89 -8.87
N GLN A 21 17.24 -13.56 -10.01
CA GLN A 21 18.53 -14.08 -10.49
C GLN A 21 19.51 -12.99 -10.91
N ILE A 22 19.02 -11.89 -11.48
CA ILE A 22 19.84 -10.79 -11.99
C ILE A 22 19.85 -9.58 -11.04
N TRP A 23 19.34 -9.76 -9.82
CA TRP A 23 19.29 -8.71 -8.81
C TRP A 23 20.70 -8.22 -8.47
N GLY A 24 20.87 -6.89 -8.45
CA GLY A 24 22.17 -6.27 -8.21
C GLY A 24 23.12 -6.29 -9.41
N ALA A 25 22.63 -6.61 -10.61
CA ALA A 25 23.39 -6.41 -11.85
C ALA A 25 23.92 -4.98 -11.96
N ALA A 26 25.11 -4.83 -12.53
CA ALA A 26 25.75 -3.53 -12.67
C ALA A 26 24.97 -2.63 -13.63
N ILE A 27 24.86 -1.35 -13.28
CA ILE A 27 24.24 -0.34 -14.14
C ILE A 27 24.99 -0.30 -15.49
N GLY A 28 24.23 -0.39 -16.58
CA GLY A 28 24.77 -0.43 -17.94
C GLY A 28 25.26 -1.81 -18.41
N SER A 29 25.15 -2.86 -17.59
CA SER A 29 25.36 -4.24 -18.06
C SER A 29 24.15 -4.74 -18.85
N PRO A 30 24.31 -5.79 -19.69
CA PRO A 30 23.19 -6.44 -20.35
C PRO A 30 22.09 -6.90 -19.38
N GLU A 31 22.49 -7.44 -18.23
CA GLU A 31 21.57 -7.87 -17.16
C GLU A 31 20.92 -6.67 -16.45
N GLY A 32 21.63 -5.56 -16.28
CA GLY A 32 21.03 -4.32 -15.77
C GLY A 32 19.95 -3.78 -16.70
N ALA A 33 20.20 -3.75 -18.00
CA ALA A 33 19.20 -3.38 -19.00
C ALA A 33 18.02 -4.37 -19.04
N GLU A 34 18.28 -5.67 -18.86
CA GLU A 34 17.23 -6.68 -18.72
C GLU A 34 16.35 -6.42 -17.48
N LEU A 35 16.96 -6.12 -16.33
CA LEU A 35 16.28 -5.80 -15.08
C LEU A 35 15.38 -4.57 -15.23
N GLU A 36 15.87 -3.50 -15.87
CA GLU A 36 15.08 -2.30 -16.16
C GLU A 36 13.84 -2.61 -17.00
N ILE A 37 13.99 -3.40 -18.07
CA ILE A 37 12.87 -3.78 -18.93
C ILE A 37 11.85 -4.65 -18.18
N LEU A 38 12.32 -5.64 -17.43
CA LEU A 38 11.45 -6.52 -16.64
C LEU A 38 10.65 -5.74 -15.60
N ALA A 39 11.28 -4.77 -14.92
CA ALA A 39 10.60 -3.91 -13.96
C ALA A 39 9.42 -3.16 -14.59
N VAL A 40 9.61 -2.56 -15.77
CA VAL A 40 8.54 -1.83 -16.50
C VAL A 40 7.40 -2.77 -16.90
N LEU A 41 7.71 -3.98 -17.35
CA LEU A 41 6.69 -4.96 -17.74
C LEU A 41 5.88 -5.47 -16.54
N ILE A 42 6.56 -5.74 -15.42
CA ILE A 42 5.93 -6.16 -14.17
C ILE A 42 5.01 -5.04 -13.67
N GLU A 43 5.52 -3.81 -13.56
CA GLU A 43 4.74 -2.65 -13.10
C GLU A 43 3.47 -2.46 -13.93
N LYS A 44 3.58 -2.54 -15.26
CA LYS A 44 2.42 -2.42 -16.16
C LYS A 44 1.38 -3.52 -15.89
N TYR A 45 1.82 -4.78 -15.79
CA TYR A 45 0.92 -5.89 -15.55
C TYR A 45 0.24 -5.79 -14.19
N GLU A 46 1.00 -5.45 -13.14
CA GLU A 46 0.49 -5.25 -11.79
C GLU A 46 -0.48 -4.08 -11.70
N ALA A 47 -0.22 -2.95 -12.38
CA ALA A 47 -1.15 -1.84 -12.40
C ALA A 47 -2.52 -2.21 -13.00
N GLU A 48 -2.54 -3.09 -14.00
CA GLU A 48 -3.76 -3.57 -14.65
C GLU A 48 -4.50 -4.65 -13.84
N HIS A 49 -3.78 -5.57 -13.19
CA HIS A 49 -4.34 -6.78 -12.57
C HIS A 49 -4.38 -6.74 -11.04
N PHE A 50 -3.47 -6.01 -10.42
CA PHE A 50 -3.33 -5.80 -8.98
C PHE A 50 -3.27 -4.30 -8.68
N PRO A 51 -4.28 -3.51 -9.08
CA PRO A 51 -4.28 -2.09 -8.80
C PRO A 51 -4.05 -1.88 -7.30
N MET A 52 -3.09 -1.01 -6.96
CA MET A 52 -2.82 -0.67 -5.56
C MET A 52 -4.17 -0.40 -4.87
N PRO A 53 -4.50 -1.14 -3.80
CA PRO A 53 -5.78 -0.94 -3.15
C PRO A 53 -5.87 0.54 -2.77
N PRO A 54 -7.01 1.21 -3.05
CA PRO A 54 -7.19 2.59 -2.62
C PRO A 54 -6.85 2.65 -1.14
N SER A 55 -6.08 3.68 -0.74
CA SER A 55 -5.49 3.76 0.59
C SER A 55 -6.55 3.46 1.65
N ASN A 56 -6.54 2.26 2.25
CA ASN A 56 -7.56 1.92 3.22
C ASN A 56 -7.29 2.79 4.46
N PRO A 57 -8.18 3.73 4.82
CA PRO A 57 -7.92 4.62 5.94
C PRO A 57 -7.70 3.88 7.25
N VAL A 58 -8.32 2.70 7.38
CA VAL A 58 -8.15 1.83 8.54
C VAL A 58 -6.73 1.29 8.61
N GLU A 59 -6.15 0.86 7.50
CA GLU A 59 -4.77 0.36 7.47
C GLU A 59 -3.78 1.50 7.71
N ALA A 60 -4.04 2.70 7.21
CA ALA A 60 -3.24 3.88 7.53
C ALA A 60 -3.27 4.20 9.05
N ILE A 61 -4.43 4.08 9.68
CA ILE A 61 -4.58 4.26 11.13
C ILE A 61 -3.82 3.16 11.89
N LYS A 62 -4.00 1.88 11.54
CA LYS A 62 -3.33 0.75 12.21
C LYS A 62 -1.81 0.84 12.08
N PHE A 63 -1.31 1.15 10.87
CA PHE A 63 0.10 1.36 10.63
C PHE A 63 0.65 2.48 11.51
N ARG A 64 -0.10 3.58 11.64
CA ARG A 64 0.29 4.68 12.53
C ARG A 64 0.28 4.28 14.00
N MET A 65 -0.70 3.47 14.42
CA MET A 65 -0.75 2.93 15.78
C MET A 65 0.48 2.06 16.06
N GLU A 66 0.86 1.18 15.14
CA GLU A 66 2.04 0.32 15.29
C GLU A 66 3.32 1.15 15.44
N GLN A 67 3.52 2.15 14.56
CA GLN A 67 4.68 3.05 14.62
C GLN A 67 4.79 3.81 15.95
N MET A 68 3.67 4.15 16.56
CA MET A 68 3.60 4.96 17.78
C MET A 68 3.33 4.14 19.05
N GLY A 69 3.20 2.82 18.93
CA GLY A 69 2.85 1.93 20.05
C GLY A 69 1.46 2.20 20.66
N LEU A 70 0.51 2.69 19.86
CA LEU A 70 -0.83 3.07 20.32
C LEU A 70 -1.78 1.88 20.40
N THR A 71 -2.65 1.88 21.40
CA THR A 71 -3.77 0.95 21.53
C THR A 71 -5.03 1.54 20.89
N ALA A 72 -6.05 0.70 20.66
CA ALA A 72 -7.34 1.19 20.16
C ALA A 72 -7.97 2.24 21.10
N ARG A 73 -7.72 2.15 22.41
CA ARG A 73 -8.24 3.12 23.37
C ARG A 73 -7.62 4.51 23.19
N ASP A 74 -6.37 4.58 22.73
CA ASP A 74 -5.69 5.85 22.49
C ASP A 74 -6.24 6.59 21.26
N LEU A 75 -7.10 5.94 20.46
CA LEU A 75 -7.81 6.59 19.35
C LEU A 75 -9.10 7.31 19.76
N GLU A 76 -9.53 7.16 21.02
CA GLU A 76 -10.78 7.77 21.48
C GLU A 76 -10.85 9.30 21.29
N PRO A 77 -9.77 10.07 21.51
CA PRO A 77 -9.76 11.51 21.26
C PRO A 77 -10.02 11.88 19.79
N PHE A 78 -9.63 11.02 18.84
CA PHE A 78 -9.70 11.30 17.40
C PHE A 78 -10.96 10.76 16.74
N ILE A 79 -11.48 9.63 17.23
CA ILE A 79 -12.60 8.92 16.60
C ILE A 79 -13.87 9.01 17.47
N GLY A 80 -13.73 8.91 18.79
CA GLY A 80 -14.84 8.90 19.77
C GLY A 80 -14.77 7.66 20.68
N PRO A 81 -15.85 7.28 21.37
CA PRO A 81 -15.81 6.21 22.38
C PRO A 81 -15.34 4.86 21.79
N SER A 82 -14.74 3.99 22.62
CA SER A 82 -14.20 2.67 22.24
C SER A 82 -15.07 1.86 21.26
N GLY A 83 -16.40 1.84 21.44
CA GLY A 83 -17.31 1.14 20.52
C GLY A 83 -17.21 1.67 19.09
N ARG A 84 -17.13 2.99 18.93
CA ARG A 84 -16.95 3.64 17.63
C ARG A 84 -15.57 3.41 17.05
N VAL A 85 -14.53 3.43 17.88
CA VAL A 85 -13.17 3.06 17.43
C VAL A 85 -13.17 1.65 16.86
N SER A 86 -13.76 0.69 17.58
CA SER A 86 -13.86 -0.70 17.12
C SER A 86 -14.65 -0.81 15.81
N GLU A 87 -15.78 -0.10 15.67
CA GLU A 87 -16.53 -0.07 14.42
C GLU A 87 -15.70 0.45 13.23
N VAL A 88 -14.91 1.50 13.45
CA VAL A 88 -14.02 2.07 12.41
C VAL A 88 -12.88 1.10 12.07
N LEU A 89 -12.16 0.59 13.09
CA LEU A 89 -11.03 -0.31 12.88
C LEU A 89 -11.41 -1.66 12.23
N ASN A 90 -12.67 -2.07 12.38
CA ASN A 90 -13.22 -3.26 11.74
C ASN A 90 -13.97 -2.94 10.43
N GLY A 91 -13.92 -1.70 9.93
CA GLY A 91 -14.55 -1.30 8.66
C GLY A 91 -16.08 -1.27 8.67
N LYS A 92 -16.71 -1.43 9.84
CA LYS A 92 -18.18 -1.37 9.99
C LYS A 92 -18.70 0.07 9.92
N ARG A 93 -17.83 1.06 10.12
CA ARG A 93 -18.15 2.49 10.05
C ARG A 93 -17.08 3.24 9.26
N LYS A 94 -17.52 4.06 8.31
CA LYS A 94 -16.67 5.02 7.59
C LYS A 94 -16.24 6.19 8.50
N LEU A 95 -15.07 6.75 8.24
CA LEU A 95 -14.61 7.96 8.90
C LEU A 95 -15.46 9.16 8.47
N SER A 96 -15.81 10.04 9.43
CA SER A 96 -16.36 11.35 9.10
C SER A 96 -15.25 12.37 8.87
N LEU A 97 -15.53 13.46 8.16
CA LEU A 97 -14.56 14.56 7.96
C LEU A 97 -13.99 15.11 9.27
N ALA A 98 -14.81 15.16 10.33
CA ALA A 98 -14.35 15.58 11.66
C ALA A 98 -13.38 14.57 12.31
N MET A 99 -13.54 13.27 12.07
CA MET A 99 -12.57 12.26 12.49
C MET A 99 -11.29 12.36 11.70
N ILE A 100 -11.40 12.51 10.37
CA ILE A 100 -10.24 12.66 9.46
C ILE A 100 -9.39 13.85 9.88
N LYS A 101 -10.02 15.00 10.14
CA LYS A 101 -9.33 16.21 10.62
C LYS A 101 -8.58 15.95 11.93
N ARG A 102 -9.24 15.35 12.93
CA ARG A 102 -8.60 15.04 14.23
C ARG A 102 -7.47 14.01 14.11
N LEU A 103 -7.63 12.99 13.28
CA LEU A 103 -6.59 11.99 13.01
C LEU A 103 -5.37 12.62 12.31
N HIS A 104 -5.61 13.52 11.36
CA HIS A 104 -4.54 14.25 10.71
C HIS A 104 -3.80 15.17 11.70
N GLU A 105 -4.53 16.01 12.43
CA GLU A 105 -3.94 16.96 13.37
C GLU A 105 -3.25 16.29 14.56
N GLY A 106 -3.82 15.19 15.06
CA GLY A 106 -3.34 14.53 16.27
C GLY A 106 -2.30 13.43 16.05
N LEU A 107 -2.39 12.71 14.91
CA LEU A 107 -1.51 11.59 14.61
C LEU A 107 -0.63 11.84 13.37
N CYS A 108 -0.74 13.00 12.72
CA CYS A 108 -0.01 13.35 11.50
C CYS A 108 -0.22 12.36 10.35
N ILE A 109 -1.40 11.74 10.27
CA ILE A 109 -1.74 10.85 9.15
C ILE A 109 -2.13 11.72 7.95
N PRO A 110 -1.47 11.61 6.77
CA PRO A 110 -1.79 12.45 5.61
C PRO A 110 -3.26 12.32 5.17
N TYR A 111 -3.88 13.43 4.76
CA TYR A 111 -5.28 13.44 4.32
C TYR A 111 -5.53 12.44 3.18
N GLU A 112 -4.61 12.36 2.21
CA GLU A 112 -4.70 11.40 1.10
C GLU A 112 -4.91 9.95 1.56
N ARG A 113 -4.31 9.56 2.70
CA ARG A 113 -4.42 8.21 3.27
C ARG A 113 -5.75 7.98 3.98
N LEU A 114 -6.45 9.05 4.36
CA LEU A 114 -7.70 9.00 5.13
C LEU A 114 -8.95 9.23 4.27
N LEU A 115 -8.83 9.93 3.14
CA LEU A 115 -9.95 10.35 2.30
C LEU A 115 -10.51 9.24 1.41
N ALA A 116 -9.75 8.19 1.11
CA ALA A 116 -10.20 7.12 0.20
C ALA A 116 -11.31 6.21 0.77
N GLY A 117 -11.73 6.42 2.03
CA GLY A 117 -12.84 5.68 2.66
C GLY A 117 -14.11 6.49 2.90
N ILE A 118 -14.23 7.70 2.33
CA ILE A 118 -15.47 8.51 2.37
C ILE A 118 -16.52 7.89 1.43
#